data_AF-A0A536G9Y2-F1
#
_entry.id   AF-A0A536G9Y2-F1
#
_cell.length_a   1.000
_cell.length_b   1.000
_cell.length_c   1.000
_cell.angle_alpha   90.00
_cell.angle_beta   90.00
_cell.angle_gamma   90.00
#
_symmetry.space_group_name_H-M   'P 1'
#
loop_
_entity.id
_entity.type
_entity.pdbx_description
1 polymer ?
#
loop_
_entity_poly.entity_id
_entity_poly.type
_entity_poly.pdbx_seq_one_letter_code
_entity_poly.pdbx_strand_id
1 'polypeptide(L)'
;MRLLDCGKDQPPRIRFRCDQREPALRGGGLVAVPEKYGQDVLEPLLRGLQVRRAEYSAALPTQSKLRVAADQAMEAGRVDALLAPATRIVAPLRTDRFERSDLTSYTRPFNTTGQPVVCLPVLGAAVPVGIQVVGHHGMDERLVQIASAIEHQWAALIYEGAM
;
A
#
# COMPACT_ATOMS: atom_id res chain seq x y z
N MET A 1 27.03 -10.56 -13.35
CA MET A 1 27.03 -9.16 -12.86
C MET A 1 27.83 -8.32 -13.84
N ARG A 2 27.17 -7.66 -14.79
CA ARG A 2 27.77 -6.60 -15.63
C ARG A 2 26.87 -5.38 -15.46
N LEU A 3 27.39 -4.35 -14.80
CA LEU A 3 26.78 -3.02 -14.85
C LEU A 3 26.98 -2.50 -16.28
N LEU A 4 25.88 -2.24 -16.98
CA LEU A 4 25.92 -1.45 -18.20
C LEU A 4 25.97 0.02 -17.78
N ASP A 5 26.98 0.73 -18.30
CA ASP A 5 27.13 2.18 -18.26
C ASP A 5 25.80 2.87 -18.59
N CYS A 6 25.22 3.56 -17.61
CA CYS A 6 24.06 4.41 -17.80
C CYS A 6 24.56 5.84 -17.93
N GLY A 7 24.66 6.34 -19.17
CA GLY A 7 25.01 7.73 -19.46
C GLY A 7 24.04 8.70 -18.78
N LYS A 8 24.58 9.80 -18.24
CA LYS A 8 23.90 10.74 -17.33
C LYS A 8 22.79 11.61 -17.96
N ASP A 9 22.59 11.56 -19.28
CA ASP A 9 21.73 12.53 -19.99
C ASP A 9 20.42 11.95 -20.58
N GLN A 10 20.00 10.75 -20.19
CA GLN A 10 18.69 10.22 -20.56
C GLN A 10 17.95 9.61 -19.36
N PRO A 11 16.69 9.99 -19.10
CA PRO A 11 15.90 9.31 -18.07
C PRO A 11 15.77 7.82 -18.44
N PRO A 12 15.97 6.90 -17.48
CA PRO A 12 15.90 5.48 -17.77
C PRO A 12 14.52 5.14 -18.34
N ARG A 13 14.50 4.72 -19.62
CA ARG A 13 13.29 4.22 -20.26
C ARG A 13 13.00 2.83 -19.72
N ILE A 14 12.32 2.75 -18.59
CA ILE A 14 11.75 1.50 -18.07
C ILE A 14 10.63 1.10 -19.04
N ARG A 15 10.94 0.25 -20.01
CA ARG A 15 9.91 -0.42 -20.81
C ARG A 15 9.37 -1.60 -20.01
N PHE A 16 8.19 -1.46 -19.45
CA PHE A 16 7.41 -2.62 -18.99
C PHE A 16 7.03 -3.45 -20.20
N ARG A 17 7.78 -4.52 -20.47
CA ARG A 17 7.35 -5.55 -21.41
C ARG A 17 6.46 -6.51 -20.62
N CYS A 18 5.17 -6.24 -20.59
CA CYS A 18 4.20 -7.28 -20.25
C CYS A 18 4.23 -8.29 -21.41
N ASP A 19 4.83 -9.46 -21.18
CA ASP A 19 4.80 -10.53 -22.17
C ASP A 19 3.37 -11.05 -22.30
N GLN A 20 2.64 -10.51 -23.27
CA GLN A 20 1.27 -10.89 -23.59
C GLN A 20 1.16 -12.35 -24.10
N ARG A 21 2.28 -13.07 -24.26
CA ARG A 21 2.32 -14.48 -24.67
C ARG A 21 2.31 -15.46 -23.51
N GLU A 22 2.47 -15.00 -22.26
CA GLU A 22 2.37 -15.88 -21.11
C GLU A 22 0.91 -15.98 -20.63
N PRO A 23 0.26 -17.16 -20.73
CA PRO A 23 -1.13 -17.36 -20.31
C PRO A 23 -1.36 -17.23 -18.79
N ALA A 24 -0.33 -16.88 -18.03
CA ALA A 24 -0.21 -16.93 -16.58
C ALA A 24 -1.25 -16.06 -15.80
N LEU A 25 -1.86 -15.05 -16.44
CA LEU A 25 -2.68 -14.05 -15.73
C LEU A 25 -4.19 -14.09 -16.03
N ARG A 26 -4.67 -15.01 -16.88
CA ARG A 26 -6.09 -15.40 -16.88
C ARG A 26 -6.22 -16.59 -15.92
N GLY A 27 -7.37 -16.81 -15.27
CA GLY A 27 -7.53 -17.85 -14.23
C GLY A 27 -7.04 -19.27 -14.58
N GLY A 28 -6.80 -19.60 -15.85
CA GLY A 28 -6.13 -20.85 -16.27
C GLY A 28 -4.59 -20.87 -16.16
N GLY A 29 -3.93 -19.72 -16.02
CA GLY A 29 -2.48 -19.58 -16.01
C GLY A 29 -1.79 -20.03 -14.72
N LEU A 30 -2.44 -19.81 -13.57
CA LEU A 30 -1.97 -20.32 -12.27
C LEU A 30 -1.95 -21.87 -12.25
N VAL A 31 -2.98 -22.46 -12.86
CA VAL A 31 -3.17 -23.92 -12.92
C VAL A 31 -2.22 -24.56 -13.94
N ALA A 32 -1.84 -23.82 -14.99
CA ALA A 32 -1.02 -24.34 -16.07
C ALA A 32 0.48 -24.47 -15.71
N VAL A 33 1.03 -23.60 -14.86
CA VAL A 33 2.47 -23.56 -14.51
C VAL A 33 2.74 -23.10 -13.06
N PRO A 34 2.24 -23.82 -12.03
CA PRO A 34 2.40 -23.44 -10.63
C PRO A 34 3.87 -23.29 -10.18
N GLU A 35 4.80 -23.99 -10.81
CA GLU A 35 6.25 -23.97 -10.54
C GLU A 35 6.94 -22.62 -10.85
N LYS A 36 6.28 -21.72 -11.57
CA LYS A 36 6.79 -20.35 -11.82
C LYS A 36 6.56 -19.40 -10.65
N TYR A 37 5.75 -19.77 -9.66
CA TYR A 37 5.41 -18.92 -8.53
C TYR A 37 6.20 -19.30 -7.29
N GLY A 38 6.73 -18.30 -6.57
CA GLY A 38 7.22 -18.50 -5.21
C GLY A 38 6.09 -18.99 -4.31
N GLN A 39 6.41 -19.82 -3.31
CA GLN A 39 5.41 -20.40 -2.40
C GLN A 39 4.55 -19.32 -1.73
N ASP A 40 5.17 -18.21 -1.35
CA ASP A 40 4.52 -17.07 -0.73
C ASP A 40 3.49 -16.38 -1.65
N VAL A 41 3.63 -16.51 -2.97
CA VAL A 41 2.67 -16.01 -3.97
C VAL A 41 1.63 -17.08 -4.32
N LEU A 42 2.07 -18.32 -4.50
CA LEU A 42 1.21 -19.44 -4.88
C LEU A 42 0.12 -19.72 -3.84
N GLU A 43 0.48 -19.77 -2.56
CA GLU A 43 -0.45 -20.07 -1.47
C GLU A 43 -1.65 -19.11 -1.40
N PRO A 44 -1.48 -17.76 -1.36
CA PRO A 44 -2.59 -16.82 -1.47
C PRO A 44 -3.43 -17.00 -2.73
N LEU A 45 -2.81 -17.28 -3.87
CA LEU A 45 -3.54 -17.46 -5.14
C LEU A 45 -4.41 -18.71 -5.10
N LEU A 46 -3.89 -19.83 -4.58
CA LEU A 46 -4.66 -21.05 -4.37
C LEU A 46 -5.80 -20.83 -3.36
N ARG A 47 -5.58 -20.07 -2.28
CA ARG A 47 -6.66 -19.66 -1.37
C ARG A 47 -7.71 -18.80 -2.08
N GLY A 48 -7.29 -17.87 -2.94
CA GLY A 48 -8.19 -17.04 -3.74
C GLY A 48 -9.08 -17.86 -4.68
N LEU A 49 -8.55 -18.95 -5.26
CA LEU A 49 -9.33 -19.87 -6.11
C LEU A 49 -10.42 -20.63 -5.34
N GLN A 50 -10.30 -20.76 -4.03
CA GLN A 50 -11.32 -21.39 -3.19
C GLN A 50 -12.50 -20.45 -2.89
N VAL A 51 -12.36 -19.14 -3.16
CA VAL A 51 -13.42 -18.16 -2.92
C VAL A 51 -14.52 -18.34 -3.96
N ARG A 52 -15.71 -18.73 -3.50
CA ARG A 52 -16.85 -18.95 -4.40
C ARG A 52 -17.40 -17.61 -4.89
N ARG A 53 -17.95 -17.61 -6.10
CA ARG A 53 -18.61 -16.43 -6.68
C ARG A 53 -19.68 -15.85 -5.74
N ALA A 54 -20.48 -16.71 -5.10
CA ALA A 54 -21.52 -16.28 -4.17
C ALA A 54 -20.94 -15.54 -2.95
N GLU A 55 -19.81 -15.99 -2.40
CA GLU A 55 -19.12 -15.35 -1.28
C GLU A 55 -18.53 -14.01 -1.69
N TYR A 56 -17.88 -13.97 -2.85
CA TYR A 56 -17.36 -12.73 -3.42
C TYR A 56 -18.47 -11.71 -3.66
N SER A 57 -19.58 -12.11 -4.31
CA SER A 57 -20.72 -11.24 -4.55
C SER A 57 -21.39 -10.77 -3.25
N ALA A 58 -21.45 -11.61 -2.21
CA ALA A 58 -21.98 -11.21 -0.90
C ALA A 58 -21.04 -10.24 -0.15
N ALA A 59 -19.74 -10.26 -0.43
CA ALA A 59 -18.78 -9.35 0.18
C ALA A 59 -18.84 -7.93 -0.39
N LEU A 60 -19.22 -7.74 -1.67
CA LEU A 60 -19.23 -6.43 -2.32
C LEU A 60 -20.16 -5.42 -1.62
N PRO A 61 -21.43 -5.74 -1.28
CA PRO A 61 -22.27 -4.81 -0.51
C PRO A 61 -21.69 -4.49 0.88
N THR A 62 -21.03 -5.45 1.51
CA THR A 62 -20.36 -5.24 2.81
C THR A 62 -19.19 -4.28 2.66
N GLN A 63 -18.39 -4.40 1.60
CA GLN A 63 -17.32 -3.45 1.28
C GLN A 63 -17.88 -2.04 1.05
N SER A 64 -18.98 -1.91 0.29
CA SER A 64 -19.63 -0.62 0.07
C SER A 64 -20.15 0.00 1.37
N LYS A 65 -20.72 -0.80 2.28
CA LYS A 65 -21.13 -0.34 3.61
C LYS A 65 -19.95 0.14 4.44
N LEU A 66 -18.83 -0.58 4.42
CA LEU A 66 -17.61 -0.19 5.13
C LEU A 66 -17.04 1.13 4.60
N ARG A 67 -17.05 1.34 3.27
CA ARG A 67 -16.68 2.62 2.66
C ARG A 67 -17.50 3.77 3.23
N VAL A 68 -18.82 3.66 3.18
CA VAL A 68 -19.74 4.70 3.66
C VAL A 68 -19.55 4.94 5.16
N ALA A 69 -19.41 3.88 5.96
CA ALA A 69 -19.20 4.00 7.40
C ALA A 69 -17.87 4.69 7.75
N ALA A 70 -16.81 4.45 6.96
CA ALA A 70 -15.52 5.10 7.17
C ALA A 70 -15.58 6.61 6.90
N ASP A 71 -16.22 7.03 5.81
CA ASP A 71 -16.42 8.46 5.52
C ASP A 71 -17.30 9.13 6.58
N GLN A 72 -18.40 8.48 6.99
CA GLN A 72 -19.28 8.98 8.05
C GLN A 72 -18.55 9.11 9.39
N ALA A 73 -17.63 8.20 9.71
CA ALA A 73 -16.85 8.28 10.94
C ALA A 73 -15.88 9.48 10.93
N MET A 74 -15.24 9.77 9.80
CA MET A 74 -14.38 10.96 9.65
C MET A 74 -15.19 12.26 9.75
N GLU A 75 -16.37 12.31 9.10
CA GLU A 75 -17.27 13.46 9.16
C GLU A 75 -17.81 13.68 10.59
N ALA A 76 -18.26 12.61 11.26
CA ALA A 76 -18.73 12.68 12.64
C ALA A 76 -17.63 13.13 13.61
N GLY A 77 -16.39 12.69 13.36
CA GLY A 77 -15.20 13.15 14.07
C GLY A 77 -14.77 14.58 13.73
N ARG A 78 -15.33 15.18 12.66
CA ARG A 78 -14.96 16.49 12.12
C ARG A 78 -13.47 16.60 11.84
N VAL A 79 -12.90 15.55 11.26
CA VAL A 79 -11.47 15.48 10.92
C VAL A 79 -11.27 15.56 9.41
N ASP A 80 -10.31 16.38 8.99
CA ASP A 80 -9.93 16.51 7.57
C ASP A 80 -9.11 15.32 7.07
N ALA A 81 -8.35 14.69 7.97
CA ALA A 81 -7.54 13.51 7.70
C ALA A 81 -7.32 12.67 8.97
N LEU A 82 -7.05 11.39 8.79
CA LEU A 82 -6.59 10.49 9.85
C LEU A 82 -5.09 10.24 9.72
N LEU A 83 -4.41 10.11 10.86
CA LEU A 83 -3.01 9.67 10.91
C LEU A 83 -2.92 8.27 11.49
N ALA A 84 -2.18 7.38 10.83
CA ALA A 84 -1.92 6.03 11.30
C ALA A 84 -0.51 5.58 10.93
N PRO A 85 0.17 4.71 11.70
CA PRO A 85 1.43 4.12 11.26
C PRO A 85 1.25 3.35 9.94
N ALA A 86 2.25 3.35 9.06
CA ALA A 86 2.20 2.62 7.80
C ALA A 86 2.30 1.09 7.99
N THR A 87 3.09 0.65 8.97
CA THR A 87 3.30 -0.76 9.30
C THR A 87 3.31 -0.95 10.82
N ARG A 88 3.08 -2.19 11.29
CA ARG A 88 3.11 -2.51 12.72
C ARG A 88 4.53 -2.67 13.26
N ILE A 89 5.44 -3.09 12.37
CA ILE A 89 6.86 -3.29 12.65
C ILE A 89 7.70 -2.46 11.68
N VAL A 90 8.93 -2.16 12.06
CA VAL A 90 9.94 -1.61 11.14
C VAL A 90 10.30 -2.65 10.07
N ALA A 91 11.00 -2.22 9.02
CA ALA A 91 11.45 -3.13 7.97
C ALA A 91 12.24 -4.31 8.57
N PRO A 92 11.74 -5.56 8.46
CA PRO A 92 12.42 -6.72 9.01
C PRO A 92 13.67 -7.07 8.20
N LEU A 93 14.63 -7.73 8.83
CA LEU A 93 15.74 -8.32 8.11
C LEU A 93 15.25 -9.49 7.26
N ARG A 94 16.01 -9.83 6.21
CA ARG A 94 15.68 -10.96 5.32
C ARG A 94 15.62 -12.32 6.03
N THR A 95 16.28 -12.43 7.18
CA THR A 95 16.34 -13.63 8.01
C THR A 95 15.20 -13.72 9.02
N ASP A 96 14.48 -12.62 9.23
CA ASP A 96 13.45 -12.56 10.26
C ASP A 96 12.20 -13.32 9.79
N ARG A 97 11.55 -13.98 10.74
CA ARG A 97 10.22 -14.56 10.54
C ARG A 97 9.18 -13.56 11.00
N PHE A 98 8.25 -13.22 10.12
CA PHE A 98 7.13 -12.32 10.42
C PHE A 98 5.89 -12.78 9.67
N GLU A 99 4.72 -12.39 10.18
CA GLU A 99 3.46 -12.66 9.51
C GLU A 99 3.12 -11.52 8.54
N ARG A 100 2.50 -11.82 7.40
CA ARG A 100 2.10 -10.77 6.45
C ARG A 100 1.19 -9.71 7.08
N SER A 101 0.43 -10.07 8.10
CA SER A 101 -0.39 -9.13 8.88
C SER A 101 0.47 -8.06 9.58
N ASP A 102 1.71 -8.34 9.94
CA ASP A 102 2.58 -7.36 10.61
C ASP A 102 2.90 -6.17 9.70
N LEU A 103 2.93 -6.40 8.38
CA LEU A 103 3.18 -5.35 7.38
C LEU A 103 1.90 -4.76 6.77
N THR A 104 0.76 -5.45 6.89
CA THR A 104 -0.46 -5.07 6.14
C THR A 104 -1.65 -4.71 7.00
N SER A 105 -1.64 -4.98 8.32
CA SER A 105 -2.83 -4.75 9.16
C SER A 105 -3.27 -3.29 9.20
N TYR A 106 -2.35 -2.34 9.07
CA TYR A 106 -2.66 -0.90 9.09
C TYR A 106 -2.98 -0.31 7.71
N THR A 107 -2.71 -1.02 6.63
CA THR A 107 -3.02 -0.57 5.26
C THR A 107 -4.30 -1.24 4.72
N ARG A 108 -4.60 -2.46 5.16
CA ARG A 108 -5.78 -3.24 4.74
C ARG A 108 -7.13 -2.51 4.91
N PRO A 109 -7.40 -1.79 6.01
CA PRO A 109 -8.66 -1.05 6.15
C PRO A 109 -8.86 -0.07 4.99
N PHE A 110 -7.86 0.76 4.70
CA PHE A 110 -7.91 1.80 3.66
C PHE A 110 -7.92 1.22 2.24
N ASN A 111 -7.20 0.12 2.01
CA ASN A 111 -7.31 -0.64 0.76
C ASN A 111 -8.71 -1.24 0.54
N THR A 112 -9.41 -1.58 1.63
CA THR A 112 -10.76 -2.16 1.56
C THR A 112 -11.82 -1.08 1.37
N THR A 113 -11.73 0.02 2.12
CA THR A 113 -12.68 1.15 2.04
C THR A 113 -12.46 1.97 0.76
N GLY A 114 -11.21 2.05 0.27
CA GLY A 114 -10.81 2.80 -0.91
C GLY A 114 -10.45 4.26 -0.64
N GLN A 115 -10.26 4.63 0.63
CA GLN A 115 -9.88 6.00 1.01
C GLN A 115 -8.50 6.35 0.44
N PRO A 116 -8.30 7.60 -0.04
CA PRO A 116 -6.99 8.03 -0.51
C PRO A 116 -6.00 8.13 0.66
N VAL A 117 -4.75 7.72 0.43
CA VAL A 117 -3.68 7.70 1.43
C VAL A 117 -2.39 8.28 0.86
N VAL A 118 -1.75 9.18 1.61
CA VAL A 118 -0.37 9.61 1.39
C VAL A 118 0.50 9.05 2.51
N CYS A 119 1.60 8.38 2.17
CA CYS A 119 2.54 7.87 3.16
C CYS A 119 3.74 8.82 3.26
N LEU A 120 3.96 9.38 4.45
CA LEU A 120 5.08 10.27 4.76
C LEU A 120 6.15 9.53 5.56
N PRO A 121 7.45 9.78 5.32
CA PRO A 121 8.50 9.26 6.16
C PRO A 121 8.53 9.99 7.50
N VAL A 122 8.73 9.24 8.59
CA VAL A 122 9.08 9.79 9.90
C VAL A 122 10.55 10.19 9.85
N LEU A 123 10.79 11.50 9.83
CA LEU A 123 12.15 12.04 9.82
C LEU A 123 12.80 11.88 11.20
N GLY A 124 14.10 11.55 11.23
CA GLY A 124 14.88 11.37 12.46
C GLY A 124 14.81 9.97 13.09
N ALA A 125 14.00 9.05 12.54
CA ALA A 125 13.99 7.66 12.98
C ALA A 125 15.29 6.94 12.58
N ALA A 126 15.79 6.04 13.45
CA ALA A 126 17.01 5.26 13.18
C ALA A 126 16.87 4.31 11.97
N VAL A 127 15.65 3.94 11.62
CA VAL A 127 15.29 3.15 10.44
C VAL A 127 14.07 3.78 9.76
N PRO A 128 13.84 3.55 8.46
CA PRO A 128 12.67 4.09 7.77
C PRO A 128 11.37 3.64 8.43
N VAL A 129 10.59 4.60 8.94
CA VAL A 129 9.24 4.42 9.46
C VAL A 129 8.32 5.35 8.68
N GLY A 130 7.11 4.89 8.34
CA GLY A 130 6.12 5.68 7.62
C GLY A 130 4.88 5.98 8.46
N ILE A 131 4.26 7.12 8.20
CA ILE A 131 2.92 7.49 8.67
C ILE A 131 2.01 7.67 7.46
N GLN A 132 0.84 7.05 7.52
CA GLN A 132 -0.25 7.22 6.58
C GLN A 132 -1.08 8.43 6.98
N VAL A 133 -1.26 9.36 6.05
CA VAL A 133 -2.26 10.43 6.09
C VAL A 133 -3.42 9.96 5.20
N VAL A 134 -4.58 9.75 5.79
CA VAL A 134 -5.76 9.19 5.12
C VAL A 134 -6.82 10.28 4.97
N GLY A 135 -7.27 10.50 3.74
CA GLY A 135 -8.24 11.54 3.41
C GLY A 135 -9.64 11.03 3.14
N HIS A 136 -10.55 11.97 2.93
CA HIS A 136 -11.90 11.72 2.42
C HIS A 136 -11.86 11.32 0.93
N HIS A 137 -12.80 10.49 0.50
CA HIS A 137 -12.94 10.15 -0.92
C HIS A 137 -13.20 11.40 -1.78
N GLY A 138 -12.49 11.51 -2.90
CA GLY A 138 -12.63 12.62 -3.85
C GLY A 138 -11.96 13.92 -3.40
N MET A 139 -11.22 13.91 -2.29
CA MET A 139 -10.50 15.06 -1.74
C MET A 139 -8.97 14.88 -1.84
N ASP A 140 -8.50 14.18 -2.87
CA ASP A 140 -7.11 13.82 -3.09
C ASP A 140 -6.17 15.04 -3.10
N GLU A 141 -6.58 16.14 -3.75
CA GLU A 141 -5.80 17.40 -3.75
C GLU A 141 -5.65 17.97 -2.35
N ARG A 142 -6.73 17.97 -1.56
CA ARG A 142 -6.72 18.44 -0.17
C ARG A 142 -5.85 17.55 0.70
N LEU A 143 -5.90 16.23 0.48
CA LEU A 143 -5.05 15.28 1.19
C LEU A 143 -3.56 15.55 0.92
N VAL A 144 -3.17 15.79 -0.34
CA VAL A 144 -1.79 16.12 -0.70
C VAL A 144 -1.36 17.43 -0.04
N GLN A 145 -2.22 18.45 0.01
CA GLN A 145 -1.93 19.70 0.73
C GLN A 145 -1.69 19.46 2.22
N ILE A 146 -2.54 18.67 2.88
CA ILE A 146 -2.39 18.32 4.30
C ILE A 146 -1.07 17.59 4.52
N ALA A 147 -0.78 16.58 3.71
CA ALA A 147 0.45 15.80 3.81
C ALA A 147 1.70 16.66 3.60
N SER A 148 1.68 17.57 2.62
CA SER A 148 2.78 18.49 2.38
C SER A 148 2.98 19.48 3.54
N ALA A 149 1.89 19.99 4.13
CA ALA A 149 1.99 20.85 5.30
C ALA A 149 2.62 20.13 6.51
N ILE A 150 2.25 18.87 6.73
CA ILE A 150 2.85 18.02 7.77
C ILE A 150 4.34 17.82 7.52
N GLU A 151 4.73 17.47 6.29
CA GLU A 151 6.14 17.27 5.91
C GLU A 151 6.99 18.53 6.15
N HIS A 152 6.52 19.70 5.71
CA HIS A 152 7.23 20.97 5.93
C HIS A 152 7.40 21.29 7.41
N GLN A 153 6.33 21.13 8.20
CA GLN A 153 6.39 21.41 9.65
C GLN A 153 7.34 20.45 10.37
N TRP A 154 7.34 19.17 9.97
CA TRP A 154 8.24 18.18 10.54
C TRP A 154 9.70 18.51 10.21
N ALA A 155 10.00 18.85 8.95
CA ALA A 155 11.33 19.24 8.53
C ALA A 155 11.84 20.45 9.32
N ALA A 156 11.01 21.48 9.50
CA ALA A 156 11.37 22.66 10.30
C ALA A 156 11.76 22.29 11.74
N LEU A 157 10.97 21.44 12.42
CA LEU A 157 11.26 21.01 13.79
C LEU A 157 12.62 20.31 13.94
N ILE A 158 13.04 19.54 12.94
CA ILE A 158 14.33 18.82 12.96
C ILE A 158 15.49 19.76 12.64
N TYR A 159 15.35 20.62 11.65
CA TYR A 159 16.44 21.51 11.22
C TYR A 159 16.63 22.72 12.14
N GLU A 160 15.58 23.17 12.82
CA GLU A 160 15.64 24.29 13.77
C GLU A 160 16.01 23.84 15.19
N GLY A 161 16.29 22.55 15.42
CA GLY A 161 16.79 22.02 16.69
C GLY A 161 15.76 21.97 17.81
N ALA A 162 14.46 21.88 17.47
CA ALA A 162 13.37 21.81 18.44
C ALA A 162 13.10 20.38 18.97
N MET A 163 13.90 19.37 18.57
CA MET A 163 13.76 17.97 18.98
C MET A 163 15.11 17.28 19.17
#